data_AF-A0A834ZMZ4-F1
#
_entry.id   AF-A0A834ZMZ4-F1
#
_cell.length_a   1.000
_cell.length_b   1.000
_cell.length_c   1.000
_cell.angle_alpha   90.00
_cell.angle_beta   90.00
_cell.angle_gamma   90.00
#
_symmetry.space_group_name_H-M   'P 1'
#
loop_
_entity.id
_entity.type
_entity.pdbx_description
1 polymer ?
#
loop_
_entity_poly.entity_id
_entity_poly.type
_entity_poly.pdbx_seq_one_letter_code
_entity_poly.pdbx_strand_id
1 'polypeptide(L)'
;MGEEEEMCSVKDTAAKANPKLTLLPLIALIFYEVSGGPFGVEDSVRAGGGPLLSLLGFLIFPLIWSIPEALITAELATSFPENGGYVLWISAAFGPFWGFQEGFWK
;
A
#
# COMPACT_ATOMS: atom_id res chain seq x y z
N MET A 1 32.71 -39.36 29.76
CA MET A 1 33.26 -38.19 29.06
C MET A 1 32.69 -38.22 27.64
N GLY A 2 31.38 -38.01 27.52
CA GLY A 2 30.61 -38.18 26.29
C GLY A 2 29.93 -36.87 25.89
N GLU A 3 30.62 -35.76 26.12
CA GLU A 3 30.05 -34.41 26.07
C GLU A 3 30.75 -33.52 25.02
N GLU A 4 31.61 -34.09 24.16
CA GLU A 4 32.42 -33.31 23.20
C GLU A 4 32.04 -33.52 21.72
N GLU A 5 31.11 -34.44 21.39
CA GLU A 5 30.67 -34.66 20.00
C GLU A 5 29.32 -34.00 19.65
N GLU A 6 28.60 -33.41 20.62
CA GLU A 6 27.34 -32.69 20.36
C GLU A 6 27.56 -31.19 20.00
N MET A 7 28.75 -30.83 19.50
CA MET A 7 29.12 -29.43 19.24
C MET A 7 29.40 -29.11 17.76
N CYS A 8 28.89 -29.92 16.82
CA CYS A 8 28.93 -29.60 15.39
C CYS A 8 27.64 -29.97 14.65
N SER A 9 26.50 -29.70 15.28
CA SER A 9 25.22 -29.63 14.57
C SER A 9 24.41 -28.43 15.03
N VAL A 10 25.08 -27.30 15.26
CA VAL A 10 24.43 -26.01 15.07
C VAL A 10 24.27 -25.87 13.57
N LYS A 11 23.19 -26.46 13.04
CA LYS A 11 22.68 -26.14 11.70
C LYS A 11 22.74 -24.62 11.60
N ASP A 12 23.58 -24.15 10.67
CA ASP A 12 23.53 -22.82 10.11
C ASP A 12 22.04 -22.47 9.97
N THR A 13 21.53 -21.69 10.92
CA THR A 13 20.23 -21.08 10.75
C THR A 13 20.54 -19.96 9.78
N ALA A 14 20.63 -20.34 8.50
CA ALA A 14 20.80 -19.44 7.38
C ALA A 14 19.81 -18.32 7.63
N ALA A 15 20.33 -17.14 7.99
CA ALA A 15 19.51 -15.99 8.29
C ALA A 15 18.59 -15.84 7.08
N LYS A 16 17.28 -16.05 7.29
CA LYS A 16 16.28 -15.89 6.23
C LYS A 16 16.48 -14.47 5.74
N ALA A 17 17.08 -14.32 4.56
CA ALA A 17 17.19 -13.03 3.92
C ALA A 17 15.75 -12.53 3.78
N ASN A 18 15.38 -11.47 4.49
CA ASN A 18 14.11 -10.78 4.26
C ASN A 18 14.23 -10.21 2.85
N PRO A 19 13.62 -10.83 1.83
CA PRO A 19 13.83 -10.37 0.47
C PRO A 19 13.20 -8.99 0.39
N LYS A 20 14.03 -7.99 0.06
CA LYS A 20 13.51 -6.64 -0.21
C LYS A 20 12.53 -6.74 -1.36
N LEU A 21 11.34 -6.17 -1.18
CA LEU A 21 10.33 -6.16 -2.22
C LEU A 21 10.86 -5.38 -3.42
N THR A 22 10.95 -6.04 -4.56
CA THR A 22 11.42 -5.41 -5.80
C THR A 22 10.29 -4.60 -6.44
N LEU A 23 10.63 -3.71 -7.38
CA LEU A 23 9.67 -2.77 -7.97
C LEU A 23 8.45 -3.48 -8.60
N LEU A 24 8.68 -4.55 -9.36
CA LEU A 24 7.63 -5.25 -10.07
C LEU A 24 6.57 -5.90 -9.13
N PRO A 25 6.94 -6.71 -8.13
CA PRO A 25 5.97 -7.23 -7.16
C PRO A 25 5.35 -6.12 -6.31
N LEU A 26 6.05 -5.02 -6.03
CA LEU A 26 5.46 -3.86 -5.35
C LEU A 26 4.31 -3.24 -6.18
N ILE A 27 4.54 -3.00 -7.48
CA ILE A 27 3.50 -2.49 -8.38
C ILE A 27 2.32 -3.47 -8.45
N ALA A 28 2.60 -4.77 -8.57
CA ALA A 28 1.56 -5.79 -8.63
C ALA A 28 0.69 -5.81 -7.35
N LEU A 29 1.30 -5.66 -6.18
CA LEU A 29 0.59 -5.59 -4.89
C LEU A 29 -0.30 -4.34 -4.81
N ILE A 30 0.25 -3.16 -5.15
CA ILE A 30 -0.53 -1.91 -5.15
C ILE A 30 -1.72 -2.02 -6.12
N PHE A 31 -1.52 -2.55 -7.32
CA PHE A 31 -2.59 -2.73 -8.30
C PHE A 31 -3.70 -3.66 -7.79
N TYR A 32 -3.34 -4.81 -7.20
CA TYR A 32 -4.32 -5.78 -6.71
C TYR A 32 -5.12 -5.26 -5.50
N GLU A 33 -4.48 -4.52 -4.60
CA GLU A 33 -5.14 -3.90 -3.44
C GLU A 33 -6.15 -2.83 -3.85
N VAL A 34 -5.86 -2.06 -4.92
CA VAL A 34 -6.66 -0.89 -5.28
C VAL A 34 -7.67 -1.17 -6.39
N SER A 35 -7.29 -1.92 -7.43
CA SER A 35 -7.97 -1.83 -8.73
C SER A 35 -8.96 -2.93 -9.02
N GLY A 36 -8.94 -4.09 -8.32
CA GLY A 36 -10.00 -5.14 -8.27
C GLY A 36 -10.66 -5.67 -9.56
N GLY A 37 -10.40 -5.08 -10.74
CA GLY A 37 -11.24 -5.12 -11.94
C GLY A 37 -12.09 -3.84 -12.11
N PRO A 38 -12.24 -3.31 -13.35
CA PRO A 38 -12.99 -2.08 -13.63
C PRO A 38 -14.52 -2.34 -13.68
N PHE A 39 -15.10 -2.83 -12.59
CA PHE A 39 -16.54 -3.07 -12.51
C PHE A 39 -17.30 -1.76 -12.34
N GLY A 40 -18.36 -1.54 -13.14
CA GLY A 40 -19.17 -0.32 -13.07
C GLY A 40 -18.70 0.82 -13.97
N VAL A 41 -17.70 0.58 -14.84
CA VAL A 41 -17.34 1.53 -15.90
C VAL A 41 -18.48 1.74 -16.89
N GLU A 42 -19.35 0.74 -17.06
CA GLU A 42 -20.53 0.79 -17.91
C GLU A 42 -21.52 1.87 -17.42
N ASP A 43 -21.67 2.00 -16.10
CA ASP A 43 -22.50 3.06 -15.50
C ASP A 43 -21.89 4.43 -15.72
N SER A 44 -20.55 4.53 -15.70
CA SER A 44 -19.85 5.78 -16.02
C SER A 44 -20.16 6.24 -17.45
N VAL A 45 -20.14 5.32 -18.43
CA VAL A 45 -20.46 5.60 -19.83
C VAL A 45 -21.93 5.97 -20.02
N ARG A 46 -22.84 5.25 -19.36
CA ARG A 46 -24.28 5.49 -19.46
C ARG A 46 -24.71 6.80 -18.80
N ALA A 47 -24.17 7.12 -17.63
CA ALA A 47 -24.51 8.34 -16.88
C ALA A 47 -23.74 9.58 -17.38
N GLY A 48 -22.50 9.40 -17.82
CA GLY A 48 -21.59 10.49 -18.21
C GLY A 48 -21.87 11.11 -19.58
N GLY A 49 -22.93 10.70 -20.30
CA GLY A 49 -23.27 11.26 -21.61
C GLY A 49 -22.54 10.61 -22.79
N GLY A 50 -22.01 9.39 -22.61
CA GLY A 50 -21.38 8.59 -23.65
C GLY A 50 -19.88 8.33 -23.46
N PRO A 51 -19.26 7.56 -24.38
CA PRO A 51 -17.88 7.07 -24.21
C PRO A 51 -16.83 8.17 -24.10
N LEU A 52 -16.99 9.27 -24.85
CA LEU A 52 -16.01 10.36 -24.90
C LEU A 52 -15.81 11.01 -23.53
N LEU A 53 -16.90 11.36 -22.85
CA LEU A 53 -16.85 12.05 -21.56
C LEU A 53 -16.33 11.14 -20.45
N SER A 54 -16.65 9.83 -20.51
CA SER A 54 -16.10 8.85 -19.58
C SER A 54 -14.59 8.67 -19.75
N LEU A 55 -14.11 8.55 -20.99
CA LEU A 55 -12.67 8.45 -21.26
C LEU A 55 -11.91 9.68 -20.81
N LEU A 56 -12.47 10.89 -21.04
CA LEU A 56 -11.89 12.12 -20.54
C LEU A 56 -11.85 12.14 -19.00
N GLY A 57 -12.92 11.69 -18.34
CA GLY A 57 -12.96 11.52 -16.88
C GLY A 57 -11.85 10.61 -16.38
N PHE A 58 -11.70 9.42 -16.97
CA PHE A 58 -10.65 8.46 -16.61
C PHE A 58 -9.24 8.97 -16.89
N LEU A 59 -9.06 9.88 -17.84
CA LEU A 59 -7.75 10.46 -18.13
C LEU A 59 -7.41 11.62 -17.19
N ILE A 60 -8.38 12.51 -16.93
CA ILE A 60 -8.15 13.76 -16.18
C ILE A 60 -8.20 13.51 -14.67
N PHE A 61 -9.15 12.72 -14.19
CA PHE A 61 -9.39 12.52 -12.77
C PHE A 61 -8.18 11.94 -12.02
N PRO A 62 -7.48 10.90 -12.52
CA PRO A 62 -6.31 10.37 -11.83
C PRO A 62 -5.15 11.37 -11.79
N LEU A 63 -5.04 12.27 -12.77
CA LEU A 63 -3.96 13.28 -12.81
C LEU A 63 -4.14 14.33 -11.72
N ILE A 64 -5.38 14.75 -11.47
CA ILE A 64 -5.70 15.82 -10.51
C ILE A 64 -5.81 15.26 -9.08
N TRP A 65 -6.31 14.04 -8.93
CA TRP A 65 -6.59 13.46 -7.62
C TRP A 65 -5.59 12.36 -7.24
N SER A 66 -5.53 11.27 -8.00
CA SER A 66 -4.78 10.07 -7.62
C SER A 66 -3.27 10.25 -7.65
N ILE A 67 -2.70 11.00 -8.61
CA ILE A 67 -1.25 11.24 -8.66
C ILE A 67 -0.78 12.04 -7.44
N PRO A 68 -1.36 13.21 -7.11
CA PRO A 68 -0.98 13.94 -5.90
C PRO A 68 -1.15 13.11 -4.63
N GLU A 69 -2.27 12.38 -4.50
CA GLU A 69 -2.52 11.48 -3.37
C GLU A 69 -1.45 10.39 -3.24
N ALA A 70 -1.10 9.72 -4.34
CA ALA A 70 -0.09 8.66 -4.35
C ALA A 70 1.29 9.19 -3.99
N LEU A 71 1.66 10.40 -4.44
CA LEU A 71 2.92 11.03 -4.08
C LEU A 71 2.98 11.36 -2.59
N ILE A 72 1.92 11.96 -2.02
CA ILE A 72 1.84 12.26 -0.59
C ILE A 72 1.93 10.96 0.23
N THR A 73 1.22 9.92 -0.21
CA THR A 73 1.23 8.60 0.42
C THR A 73 2.63 7.98 0.38
N ALA A 74 3.35 8.11 -0.73
CA ALA A 74 4.73 7.60 -0.86
C ALA A 74 5.72 8.34 0.06
N GLU A 75 5.62 9.67 0.14
CA GLU A 75 6.46 10.48 1.04
C GLU A 75 6.21 10.14 2.51
N LEU A 76 4.94 9.99 2.92
CA LEU A 76 4.60 9.61 4.28
C LEU A 76 4.98 8.15 4.61
N ALA A 77 4.74 7.21 3.69
CA ALA A 77 5.10 5.81 3.88
C ALA A 77 6.62 5.59 4.02
N THR A 78 7.43 6.45 3.42
CA THR A 78 8.89 6.40 3.56
C THR A 78 9.41 7.19 4.77
N SER A 79 8.65 8.18 5.24
CA SER A 79 8.99 8.98 6.43
C SER A 79 8.69 8.25 7.75
N PHE A 80 7.69 7.37 7.77
CA PHE A 80 7.27 6.58 8.94
C PHE A 80 7.54 5.09 8.69
N PRO A 81 8.69 4.54 9.15
CA PRO A 81 9.05 3.14 8.92
C PRO A 81 8.28 2.13 9.81
N GLU A 82 7.17 2.54 10.41
CA GLU A 82 6.31 1.71 11.27
C GLU A 82 5.09 1.14 10.52
N ASN A 83 4.69 -0.07 10.90
CA ASN A 83 3.51 -0.75 10.34
C ASN A 83 2.18 -0.18 10.90
N GLY A 84 1.81 1.04 10.51
CA GLY A 84 0.53 1.64 10.96
C GLY A 84 -0.12 2.65 10.02
N GLY A 85 0.46 2.91 8.84
CA GLY A 85 -0.18 3.65 7.75
C GLY A 85 -0.81 4.99 8.15
N TYR A 86 -1.97 5.30 7.58
CA TYR A 86 -2.70 6.55 7.78
C TYR A 86 -3.06 6.82 9.25
N VAL A 87 -3.28 5.79 10.07
CA VAL A 87 -3.54 5.95 11.51
C VAL A 87 -2.34 6.60 12.21
N LEU A 88 -1.12 6.19 11.89
CA LEU A 88 0.10 6.78 12.46
C LEU A 88 0.34 8.17 11.91
N TRP A 89 0.13 8.40 10.61
CA TRP A 89 0.33 9.72 10.00
C TRP A 89 -0.58 10.77 10.62
N ILE A 90 -1.85 10.42 10.84
CA ILE A 90 -2.85 11.33 11.40
C ILE A 90 -2.65 11.47 12.91
N SER A 91 -2.28 10.40 13.61
CA SER A 91 -1.88 10.48 15.02
C SER A 91 -0.69 11.43 15.23
N ALA A 92 0.29 11.41 14.33
CA ALA A 92 1.46 12.27 14.40
C ALA A 92 1.12 13.74 14.11
N ALA A 93 0.21 14.00 13.16
CA ALA A 93 -0.16 15.36 12.78
C ALA A 93 -1.18 16.02 13.72
N PHE A 94 -2.18 15.27 14.22
CA PHE A 94 -3.33 15.81 14.94
C PHE A 94 -3.52 15.22 16.35
N GLY A 95 -2.74 14.21 16.72
CA GLY A 95 -2.77 13.56 18.02
C GLY A 95 -3.58 12.26 18.06
N PRO A 96 -3.46 11.48 19.16
CA PRO A 96 -3.95 10.10 19.23
C PRO A 96 -5.46 9.92 19.01
N PHE A 97 -6.27 10.91 19.39
CA PHE A 97 -7.72 10.85 19.23
C PHE A 97 -8.15 10.79 17.75
N TRP A 98 -7.55 11.63 16.90
CA TRP A 98 -7.87 11.68 15.48
C TRP A 98 -7.35 10.47 14.71
N GLY A 99 -6.16 9.96 15.09
CA GLY A 99 -5.68 8.71 14.53
C GLY A 99 -6.58 7.52 14.88
N PHE A 100 -7.08 7.44 16.12
CA PHE A 100 -8.06 6.42 16.50
C PHE A 100 -9.35 6.53 15.67
N GLN A 101 -9.88 7.74 15.49
CA GLN A 101 -11.10 7.97 14.71
C GLN A 101 -10.96 7.47 13.26
N GLU A 102 -9.81 7.71 12.64
CA GLU A 102 -9.50 7.27 11.27
C GLU A 102 -9.34 5.76 11.17
N GLY A 103 -8.68 5.14 12.15
CA GLY A 103 -8.56 3.68 12.22
C GLY A 103 -9.88 2.97 12.54
N PHE A 104 -10.81 3.67 13.20
CA PHE A 104 -12.10 3.12 13.60
C PHE A 104 -13.12 3.10 12.45
N TRP A 105 -13.04 4.03 11.51
CA TRP A 105 -14.00 4.17 10.40
C TRP A 105 -13.58 3.50 9.09
N LYS A 106 -12.35 3.01 9.00
CA LYS A 106 -11.86 2.22 7.88
C LYS A 106 -12.52 0.84 7.85
#